data_AF-A0A2D5BM98-F1
#
_entry.id   AF-A0A2D5BM98-F1
#
_cell.length_a   1.000
_cell.length_b   1.000
_cell.length_c   1.000
_cell.angle_alpha   90.00
_cell.angle_beta   90.00
_cell.angle_gamma   90.00
#
_symmetry.space_group_name_H-M   'P 1'
#
loop_
_entity.id
_entity.type
_entity.pdbx_description
1 polymer ?
#
loop_
_entity_poly.entity_id
_entity_poly.type
_entity_poly.pdbx_seq_one_letter_code
_entity_poly.pdbx_strand_id
1 'polypeptide(L)'
;MTVSRTITAFLALALLTGVASAQLQLQLKAGEPLRGLTPAQLAAFSLGKAQFNRTFTEAEGLGPIFNQNSCASCHNNPVGGSGTILVTRFGLLDPESGAFDPLTSLGGSLRQDQAISIACQETIPPIANTVANRVTNSILGAGLVEAILDSDIVGNANNPPAGVNGEVHMVPMLEDPAAGLRPGRFGWKAQVATVLTFSGDAALNEMGITNRLVGQENAPNGDVALLAQCDTVPDPEDTVIAGTGLEFIDHITNFQRFLSPPPQTPKSGMTGETIFNTIGCADCHRPSYTTSNDPAVEAALRNKTIRPYSDYLLHDMGSAADFIEQGAGGTQELRTPALWGVRFRDPLWHDGRVTGPTLNARITGPGGVIEQHNAFANSAAPAAQAFLALTAADQQHVLNFLDSLGKREFDGDGDGDVDYLDLQAFLAAQTPSGSGTYTPDDPEAVFDIDADGDVDNADFNFLVQAYEEDCNANGQNDLHDILVAGTSTDVNGNYIPDECEFCQPDLGAQFGSPTMMICGDDLAQAGSTAACIIDNASPNAVISVVISTTNNPLTILPGAVVIPGLPWGSIVTVTADANGRFVQQLFGGDISVATFFVQAGYPLGAGAELTNALQVTIGQ
;
A
#
# COMPACT_ATOMS: atom_id res chain seq x y z
N MET A 1 -20.50 48.63 11.82
CA MET A 1 -20.09 48.32 13.21
C MET A 1 -18.93 47.35 13.11
N THR A 2 -17.74 47.87 13.32
CA THR A 2 -16.46 47.16 13.38
C THR A 2 -16.40 46.30 14.65
N VAL A 3 -16.20 45.00 14.52
CA VAL A 3 -15.74 44.16 15.63
C VAL A 3 -14.38 43.60 15.28
N SER A 4 -13.43 43.99 16.12
CA SER A 4 -11.99 43.82 15.99
C SER A 4 -11.55 42.45 16.49
N ARG A 5 -10.57 41.91 15.78
CA ARG A 5 -9.61 40.89 16.23
C ARG A 5 -9.15 41.16 17.67
N THR A 6 -9.15 40.11 18.50
CA THR A 6 -8.28 39.97 19.68
C THR A 6 -8.14 38.48 20.02
N ILE A 7 -7.12 37.82 19.44
CA ILE A 7 -6.60 36.56 19.97
C ILE A 7 -5.52 36.96 20.99
N THR A 8 -5.78 36.68 22.26
CA THR A 8 -4.88 37.00 23.37
C THR A 8 -4.10 35.73 23.71
N ALA A 9 -2.78 35.82 23.63
CA ALA A 9 -1.86 34.75 23.99
C ALA A 9 -1.95 34.42 25.49
N PHE A 10 -2.21 33.15 25.84
CA PHE A 10 -1.97 32.61 27.17
C PHE A 10 -0.80 31.63 27.11
N LEU A 11 0.36 32.08 27.59
CA LEU A 11 1.47 31.22 27.98
C LEU A 11 1.17 30.72 29.41
N ALA A 12 0.77 29.46 29.56
CA ALA A 12 0.71 28.79 30.85
C ALA A 12 1.82 27.73 30.90
N LEU A 13 2.77 27.94 31.80
CA LEU A 13 3.92 27.09 32.09
C LEU A 13 3.43 25.82 32.83
N ALA A 14 3.27 24.71 32.11
CA ALA A 14 2.99 23.41 32.71
C ALA A 14 4.31 22.68 33.02
N LEU A 15 4.50 22.36 34.30
CA LEU A 15 5.60 21.57 34.83
C LEU A 15 5.56 20.13 34.25
N LEU A 16 6.68 19.72 33.67
CA LEU A 16 6.92 18.40 33.10
C LEU A 16 6.86 17.29 34.17
N THR A 17 5.76 16.54 34.21
CA THR A 17 5.78 15.11 34.54
C THR A 17 5.82 14.35 33.23
N GLY A 18 7.01 13.92 32.81
CA GLY A 18 7.24 13.18 31.57
C GLY A 18 6.66 11.77 31.64
N VAL A 19 5.40 11.63 31.27
CA VAL A 19 4.93 10.47 30.52
C VAL A 19 4.93 10.96 29.07
N ALA A 20 5.83 10.47 28.24
CA ALA A 20 5.78 10.77 26.82
C ALA A 20 4.51 10.11 26.29
N SER A 21 3.41 10.86 26.20
CA SER A 21 2.27 10.47 25.37
C SER A 21 2.82 10.27 23.97
N ALA A 22 2.69 9.06 23.44
CA ALA A 22 2.97 8.83 22.03
C ALA A 22 2.11 9.83 21.25
N GLN A 23 2.76 10.72 20.51
CA GLN A 23 2.03 11.70 19.71
C GLN A 23 1.20 10.93 18.68
N LEU A 24 -0.10 11.25 18.59
CA LEU A 24 -0.96 10.63 17.60
C LEU A 24 -0.41 10.90 16.20
N GLN A 25 -0.30 9.86 15.40
CA GLN A 25 0.20 9.89 14.04
C GLN A 25 -0.59 8.90 13.20
N LEU A 26 -0.86 9.28 11.95
CA LEU A 26 -1.35 8.37 10.92
C LEU A 26 -0.47 7.13 10.85
N GLN A 27 -0.96 6.01 10.35
CA GLN A 27 -0.18 4.85 9.97
C GLN A 27 0.39 5.04 8.56
N LEU A 28 1.45 4.30 8.23
CA LEU A 28 2.00 4.31 6.88
C LEU A 28 1.12 3.44 5.98
N LYS A 29 0.91 3.85 4.73
CA LYS A 29 0.32 2.99 3.71
C LYS A 29 1.23 1.78 3.48
N ALA A 30 0.65 0.63 3.15
CA ALA A 30 1.43 -0.55 2.79
C ALA A 30 2.30 -0.23 1.56
N GLY A 31 3.58 -0.60 1.59
CA GLY A 31 4.52 -0.32 0.50
C GLY A 31 5.33 0.98 0.64
N GLU A 32 5.05 1.79 1.67
CA GLU A 32 5.80 3.00 2.01
C GLU A 32 7.07 2.71 2.81
N PRO A 33 8.06 3.62 2.84
CA PRO A 33 9.24 3.48 3.70
C PRO A 33 8.88 3.67 5.18
N LEU A 34 9.62 2.98 6.05
CA LEU A 34 9.52 3.17 7.50
C LEU A 34 9.74 4.62 7.92
N ARG A 35 9.13 5.01 9.05
CA ARG A 35 9.38 6.32 9.66
C ARG A 35 10.76 6.40 10.29
N GLY A 36 11.35 7.59 10.23
CA GLY A 36 12.62 7.89 10.90
C GLY A 36 13.87 7.37 10.17
N LEU A 37 13.74 7.01 8.89
CA LEU A 37 14.90 6.79 8.03
C LEU A 37 15.71 8.07 7.89
N THR A 38 17.03 7.94 7.92
CA THR A 38 17.92 9.02 7.52
C THR A 38 17.76 9.32 6.02
N PRO A 39 18.16 10.52 5.53
CA PRO A 39 18.11 10.82 4.10
C PRO A 39 18.85 9.80 3.23
N ALA A 40 19.95 9.23 3.72
CA ALA A 40 20.69 8.19 3.01
C ALA A 40 19.91 6.86 2.93
N GLN A 41 19.24 6.46 4.02
CA GLN A 41 18.41 5.25 4.04
C GLN A 41 17.16 5.41 3.18
N LEU A 42 16.54 6.58 3.17
CA LEU A 42 15.41 6.87 2.29
C LEU A 42 15.84 6.81 0.81
N ALA A 43 16.99 7.40 0.47
CA ALA A 43 17.53 7.29 -0.89
C ALA A 43 17.84 5.82 -1.28
N ALA A 44 18.40 5.03 -0.35
CA ALA A 44 18.65 3.60 -0.55
C ALA A 44 17.35 2.81 -0.75
N PHE A 45 16.29 3.13 0.01
CA PHE A 45 14.95 2.56 -0.17
C PHE A 45 14.39 2.88 -1.55
N SER A 46 14.44 4.15 -1.99
CA SER A 46 13.91 4.56 -3.29
C SER A 46 14.66 3.90 -4.45
N LEU A 47 15.99 3.83 -4.38
CA LEU A 47 16.80 3.14 -5.39
C LEU A 47 16.54 1.63 -5.37
N GLY A 48 16.42 1.04 -4.17
CA GLY A 48 16.03 -0.35 -3.99
C GLY A 48 14.67 -0.68 -4.60
N LYS A 49 13.67 0.18 -4.40
CA LYS A 49 12.33 0.05 -5.01
C LYS A 49 12.42 0.08 -6.53
N ALA A 50 13.27 0.94 -7.10
CA ALA A 50 13.49 0.98 -8.55
C ALA A 50 14.13 -0.33 -9.06
N GLN A 51 15.11 -0.89 -8.35
CA GLN A 51 15.70 -2.18 -8.70
C GLN A 51 14.71 -3.35 -8.51
N PHE A 52 13.88 -3.31 -7.47
CA PHE A 52 12.85 -4.32 -7.21
C PHE A 52 11.80 -4.39 -8.33
N ASN A 53 11.50 -3.25 -8.96
CA ASN A 53 10.60 -3.14 -10.12
C ASN A 53 11.30 -3.34 -11.47
N ARG A 54 12.62 -3.54 -11.49
CA ARG A 54 13.36 -3.74 -12.74
C ARG A 54 12.94 -5.08 -13.36
N THR A 55 12.76 -5.06 -14.67
CA THR A 55 12.61 -6.25 -15.50
C THR A 55 13.96 -6.60 -16.11
N PHE A 56 14.47 -7.79 -15.83
CA PHE A 56 15.71 -8.30 -16.40
C PHE A 56 15.48 -8.92 -17.78
N THR A 57 16.46 -8.73 -18.65
CA THR A 57 16.53 -9.38 -19.97
C THR A 57 17.60 -10.48 -19.98
N GLU A 58 17.53 -11.39 -20.95
CA GLU A 58 18.56 -12.41 -21.17
C GLU A 58 19.97 -11.79 -21.31
N ALA A 59 20.08 -10.67 -22.02
CA ALA A 59 21.36 -9.97 -22.21
C ALA A 59 21.91 -9.33 -20.92
N GLU A 60 21.08 -9.14 -19.90
CA GLU A 60 21.46 -8.62 -18.58
C GLU A 60 21.75 -9.74 -17.58
N GLY A 61 21.70 -11.00 -18.01
CA GLY A 61 21.99 -12.15 -17.15
C GLY A 61 20.78 -12.86 -16.59
N LEU A 62 19.56 -12.63 -17.11
CA LEU A 62 18.42 -13.48 -16.73
C LEU A 62 18.78 -14.95 -17.02
N GLY A 63 18.80 -15.78 -15.98
CA GLY A 63 19.34 -17.14 -16.08
C GLY A 63 18.59 -18.02 -17.08
N PRO A 64 19.18 -19.16 -17.44
CA PRO A 64 18.65 -20.02 -18.50
C PRO A 64 17.26 -20.59 -18.18
N ILE A 65 16.95 -20.67 -16.89
CA ILE A 65 15.67 -21.08 -16.31
C ILE A 65 15.32 -20.12 -15.17
N PHE A 66 14.06 -19.71 -15.07
CA PHE A 66 13.59 -18.76 -14.05
C PHE A 66 12.07 -18.88 -13.85
N ASN A 67 11.53 -18.32 -12.78
CA ASN A 67 10.08 -18.21 -12.57
C ASN A 67 9.53 -16.88 -13.08
N GLN A 68 10.22 -15.78 -12.79
CA GLN A 68 9.90 -14.44 -13.29
C GLN A 68 11.17 -13.61 -13.50
N ASN A 69 11.05 -12.54 -14.29
CA ASN A 69 12.16 -11.64 -14.60
C ASN A 69 12.13 -10.32 -13.81
N SER A 70 11.26 -10.20 -12.81
CA SER A 70 11.19 -9.05 -11.91
C SER A 70 10.64 -9.48 -10.55
N CYS A 71 11.21 -8.94 -9.46
CA CYS A 71 10.71 -9.21 -8.11
C CYS A 71 9.25 -8.73 -7.96
N ALA A 72 8.94 -7.57 -8.54
CA ALA A 72 7.59 -7.00 -8.54
C ALA A 72 6.57 -7.83 -9.32
N SER A 73 6.96 -8.73 -10.23
CA SER A 73 6.00 -9.63 -10.88
C SER A 73 5.33 -10.56 -9.86
N CYS A 74 6.08 -11.03 -8.86
CA CYS A 74 5.57 -11.89 -7.80
C CYS A 74 5.04 -11.10 -6.59
N HIS A 75 5.70 -10.00 -6.23
CA HIS A 75 5.40 -9.22 -5.02
C HIS A 75 4.78 -7.86 -5.34
N ASN A 76 3.48 -7.84 -5.70
CA ASN A 76 2.82 -6.65 -6.28
C ASN A 76 1.57 -6.14 -5.56
N ASN A 77 1.08 -6.79 -4.51
CA ASN A 77 -0.12 -6.33 -3.80
C ASN A 77 0.16 -5.83 -2.36
N PRO A 78 0.59 -4.56 -2.17
CA PRO A 78 1.21 -3.64 -3.14
C PRO A 78 2.65 -4.06 -3.47
N VAL A 79 3.49 -3.23 -4.09
CA VAL A 79 4.91 -3.59 -4.35
C VAL A 79 5.62 -3.98 -3.04
N GLY A 80 6.16 -5.20 -2.99
CA GLY A 80 6.73 -5.83 -1.78
C GLY A 80 5.68 -6.54 -0.89
N GLY A 81 4.42 -6.53 -1.28
CA GLY A 81 3.34 -7.33 -0.71
C GLY A 81 3.33 -8.77 -1.21
N SER A 82 2.25 -9.47 -0.92
CA SER A 82 1.98 -10.79 -1.50
C SER A 82 1.63 -10.68 -2.98
N GLY A 83 1.63 -11.80 -3.69
CA GLY A 83 1.02 -11.87 -5.02
C GLY A 83 0.45 -13.24 -5.32
N THR A 84 -0.08 -13.40 -6.52
CA THR A 84 -0.86 -14.58 -6.93
C THR A 84 -0.03 -15.62 -7.66
N ILE A 85 1.24 -15.33 -7.95
CA ILE A 85 2.14 -16.25 -8.64
C ILE A 85 2.46 -17.44 -7.74
N LEU A 86 2.29 -18.62 -8.31
CA LEU A 86 2.62 -19.91 -7.71
C LEU A 86 3.96 -20.38 -8.26
N VAL A 87 4.79 -20.95 -7.39
CA VAL A 87 5.97 -21.73 -7.78
C VAL A 87 5.71 -23.21 -7.55
N THR A 88 6.23 -24.06 -8.43
CA THR A 88 6.06 -25.51 -8.32
C THR A 88 7.24 -26.12 -7.55
N ARG A 89 6.92 -26.88 -6.50
CA ARG A 89 7.87 -27.72 -5.76
C ARG A 89 7.61 -29.20 -6.05
N PHE A 90 8.67 -30.01 -6.09
CA PHE A 90 8.55 -31.45 -6.29
C PHE A 90 9.60 -32.27 -5.52
N GLY A 91 9.37 -33.57 -5.41
CA GLY A 91 10.33 -34.52 -4.84
C GLY A 91 9.85 -35.97 -4.92
N LEU A 92 10.66 -36.88 -4.39
CA LEU A 92 10.34 -38.30 -4.24
C LEU A 92 10.20 -38.62 -2.75
N LEU A 93 8.97 -38.91 -2.32
CA LEU A 93 8.68 -39.46 -1.01
C LEU A 93 8.67 -40.99 -1.10
N ASP A 94 9.64 -41.66 -0.50
CA ASP A 94 9.71 -43.12 -0.48
C ASP A 94 8.57 -43.68 0.40
N PRO A 95 7.63 -44.46 -0.15
CA PRO A 95 6.49 -44.99 0.60
C PRO A 95 6.89 -46.04 1.65
N GLU A 96 8.07 -46.65 1.56
CA GLU A 96 8.53 -47.67 2.51
C GLU A 96 9.27 -47.05 3.70
N SER A 97 10.20 -46.12 3.42
CA SER A 97 11.02 -45.50 4.46
C SER A 97 10.44 -44.19 5.00
N GLY A 98 9.53 -43.54 4.25
CA GLY A 98 9.05 -42.20 4.54
C GLY A 98 10.08 -41.10 4.26
N ALA A 99 11.26 -41.44 3.72
CA ALA A 99 12.30 -40.47 3.41
C ALA A 99 11.92 -39.63 2.19
N PHE A 100 12.16 -38.32 2.28
CA PHE A 100 12.00 -37.40 1.16
C PHE A 100 13.33 -37.16 0.47
N ASP A 101 13.37 -37.39 -0.84
CA ASP A 101 14.47 -37.02 -1.73
C ASP A 101 14.07 -35.76 -2.51
N PRO A 102 14.76 -34.61 -2.31
CA PRO A 102 14.49 -33.38 -3.04
C PRO A 102 14.95 -33.43 -4.51
N LEU A 103 15.49 -34.58 -4.96
CA LEU A 103 15.98 -34.81 -6.31
C LEU A 103 17.06 -33.80 -6.72
N THR A 104 17.99 -33.49 -5.81
CA THR A 104 19.09 -32.52 -6.05
C THR A 104 19.92 -32.85 -7.29
N SER A 105 20.11 -34.14 -7.62
CA SER A 105 20.80 -34.54 -8.85
C SER A 105 20.02 -34.25 -10.14
N LEU A 106 18.76 -33.85 -10.04
CA LEU A 106 17.85 -33.54 -11.14
C LEU A 106 17.34 -32.09 -11.08
N GLY A 107 18.12 -31.18 -10.49
CA GLY A 107 17.80 -29.74 -10.37
C GLY A 107 17.30 -29.31 -8.98
N GLY A 108 16.97 -30.26 -8.10
CA GLY A 108 16.42 -29.97 -6.78
C GLY A 108 14.91 -29.74 -6.81
N SER A 109 14.35 -29.33 -5.67
CA SER A 109 12.90 -29.39 -5.46
C SER A 109 12.12 -28.23 -6.07
N LEU A 110 12.77 -27.17 -6.55
CA LEU A 110 12.10 -26.04 -7.23
C LEU A 110 12.12 -26.31 -8.74
N ARG A 111 10.96 -26.19 -9.38
CA ARG A 111 10.91 -26.07 -10.84
C ARG A 111 10.86 -24.60 -11.22
N GLN A 112 11.72 -24.19 -12.15
CA GLN A 112 11.62 -22.92 -12.85
C GLN A 112 10.64 -23.02 -14.03
N ASP A 113 9.62 -22.17 -14.03
CA ASP A 113 8.51 -22.25 -14.99
C ASP A 113 8.85 -21.77 -16.41
N GLN A 114 9.82 -20.86 -16.52
CA GLN A 114 10.26 -20.23 -17.75
C GLN A 114 11.71 -20.62 -18.08
N ALA A 115 12.07 -20.47 -19.35
CA ALA A 115 13.43 -20.63 -19.83
C ALA A 115 13.69 -19.68 -21.01
N ILE A 116 14.93 -19.23 -21.17
CA ILE A 116 15.33 -18.37 -22.29
C ILE A 116 15.27 -19.12 -23.63
N SER A 117 15.34 -20.46 -23.59
CA SER A 117 15.14 -21.30 -24.77
C SER A 117 14.40 -22.59 -24.42
N ILE A 118 13.68 -23.12 -25.41
CA ILE A 118 12.93 -24.37 -25.27
C ILE A 118 13.82 -25.58 -24.95
N ALA A 119 15.10 -25.54 -25.30
CA ALA A 119 16.04 -26.62 -25.03
C ALA A 119 16.42 -26.70 -23.54
N CYS A 120 16.34 -25.58 -22.82
CA CYS A 120 16.71 -25.46 -21.40
C CYS A 120 15.48 -25.60 -20.49
N GLN A 121 14.28 -25.78 -21.05
CA GLN A 121 13.05 -25.76 -20.27
C GLN A 121 12.98 -26.93 -19.28
N GLU A 122 12.72 -26.61 -18.02
CA GLU A 122 12.58 -27.62 -16.99
C GLU A 122 11.26 -28.38 -17.06
N THR A 123 11.36 -29.67 -16.77
CA THR A 123 10.22 -30.57 -16.59
C THR A 123 10.24 -31.18 -15.18
N ILE A 124 9.08 -31.56 -14.65
CA ILE A 124 9.05 -32.34 -13.41
C ILE A 124 9.61 -33.74 -13.71
N PRO A 125 10.68 -34.19 -13.03
CA PRO A 125 11.23 -35.52 -13.27
C PRO A 125 10.18 -36.62 -13.11
N PRO A 126 10.10 -37.63 -14.02
CA PRO A 126 9.10 -38.69 -13.93
C PRO A 126 9.13 -39.53 -12.65
N ILE A 127 10.25 -39.50 -11.91
CA ILE A 127 10.40 -40.18 -10.62
C ILE A 127 9.76 -39.40 -9.47
N ALA A 128 9.51 -38.10 -9.62
CA ALA A 128 8.84 -37.31 -8.59
C ALA A 128 7.42 -37.83 -8.39
N ASN A 129 7.05 -38.09 -7.13
CA ASN A 129 5.73 -38.56 -6.74
C ASN A 129 5.00 -37.59 -5.80
N THR A 130 5.68 -36.51 -5.41
CA THR A 130 5.15 -35.43 -4.58
C THR A 130 5.36 -34.13 -5.32
N VAL A 131 4.28 -33.39 -5.56
CA VAL A 131 4.28 -32.09 -6.26
C VAL A 131 3.34 -31.17 -5.51
N ALA A 132 3.79 -29.95 -5.23
CA ALA A 132 3.01 -28.94 -4.53
C ALA A 132 3.28 -27.56 -5.10
N ASN A 133 2.29 -26.68 -5.00
CA ASN A 133 2.46 -25.27 -5.33
C ASN A 133 2.75 -24.47 -4.06
N ARG A 134 3.45 -23.35 -4.20
CA ARG A 134 3.59 -22.34 -3.15
C ARG A 134 3.30 -20.95 -3.70
N VAL A 135 2.41 -20.21 -3.05
CA VAL A 135 2.06 -18.84 -3.43
C VAL A 135 3.04 -17.83 -2.86
N THR A 136 3.24 -16.72 -3.56
CA THR A 136 4.17 -15.66 -3.15
C THR A 136 3.78 -14.99 -1.82
N ASN A 137 4.67 -15.03 -0.82
CA ASN A 137 4.48 -14.39 0.47
C ASN A 137 4.72 -12.87 0.41
N SER A 138 4.14 -12.14 1.37
CA SER A 138 4.47 -10.73 1.58
C SER A 138 5.82 -10.55 2.26
N ILE A 139 6.54 -9.48 1.89
CA ILE A 139 7.77 -9.00 2.53
C ILE A 139 7.57 -7.62 3.20
N LEU A 140 6.33 -7.16 3.35
CA LEU A 140 6.00 -5.96 4.11
C LEU A 140 6.47 -6.11 5.56
N GLY A 141 7.19 -5.10 6.06
CA GLY A 141 7.79 -5.13 7.39
C GLY A 141 8.94 -6.14 7.57
N ALA A 142 9.53 -6.69 6.50
CA ALA A 142 10.56 -7.74 6.61
C ALA A 142 11.77 -7.32 7.46
N GLY A 143 12.23 -6.08 7.38
CA GLY A 143 13.30 -5.59 8.26
C GLY A 143 12.93 -5.58 9.74
N LEU A 144 11.67 -5.30 10.09
CA LEU A 144 11.19 -5.39 11.47
C LEU A 144 11.12 -6.86 11.93
N VAL A 145 10.70 -7.76 11.05
CA VAL A 145 10.69 -9.20 11.32
C VAL A 145 12.11 -9.73 11.53
N GLU A 146 13.08 -9.35 10.70
CA GLU A 146 14.50 -9.71 10.88
C GLU A 146 15.07 -9.15 12.19
N ALA A 147 14.57 -7.99 12.65
CA ALA A 147 15.01 -7.36 13.89
C ALA A 147 14.40 -7.99 15.16
N ILE A 148 13.47 -8.95 15.07
CA ILE A 148 13.01 -9.74 16.25
C ILE A 148 14.22 -10.44 16.88
N LEU A 149 14.27 -10.55 18.21
CA LEU A 149 15.34 -11.26 18.89
C LEU A 149 15.29 -12.76 18.58
N ASP A 150 16.43 -13.37 18.25
CA ASP A 150 16.50 -14.82 18.01
C ASP A 150 16.02 -15.62 19.23
N SER A 151 16.33 -15.12 20.44
CA SER A 151 15.90 -15.72 21.70
C SER A 151 14.38 -15.72 21.88
N ASP A 152 13.64 -14.80 21.25
CA ASP A 152 12.19 -14.75 21.37
C ASP A 152 11.55 -15.89 20.55
N ILE A 153 12.03 -16.11 19.32
CA ILE A 153 11.56 -17.20 18.46
C ILE A 153 11.93 -18.55 19.08
N VAL A 154 13.17 -18.71 19.52
CA VAL A 154 13.62 -19.92 20.24
C VAL A 154 12.86 -20.11 21.56
N GLY A 155 12.54 -19.01 22.24
CA GLY A 155 11.76 -19.01 23.48
C GLY A 155 10.35 -19.55 23.29
N ASN A 156 9.70 -19.22 22.16
CA ASN A 156 8.36 -19.71 21.83
C ASN A 156 8.33 -21.24 21.68
N ALA A 157 9.33 -21.83 21.01
CA ALA A 157 9.42 -23.29 20.86
C ALA A 157 9.80 -24.00 22.15
N ASN A 158 10.65 -23.38 22.98
CA ASN A 158 11.08 -23.97 24.26
C ASN A 158 10.02 -23.88 25.37
N ASN A 159 9.06 -22.95 25.25
CA ASN A 159 8.00 -22.74 26.22
C ASN A 159 6.63 -22.60 25.51
N PRO A 160 6.19 -23.64 24.77
CA PRO A 160 4.99 -23.51 23.96
C PRO A 160 3.73 -23.51 24.85
N PRO A 161 2.63 -22.90 24.38
CA PRO A 161 1.31 -23.10 24.97
C PRO A 161 0.92 -24.58 25.04
N ALA A 162 0.01 -24.93 25.96
CA ALA A 162 -0.39 -26.32 26.16
C ALA A 162 -1.04 -26.90 24.90
N GLY A 163 -0.50 -28.01 24.38
CA GLY A 163 -1.02 -28.68 23.19
C GLY A 163 -0.50 -28.14 21.87
N VAL A 164 0.36 -27.11 21.89
CA VAL A 164 1.08 -26.61 20.71
C VAL A 164 2.50 -27.13 20.72
N ASN A 165 2.99 -27.54 19.55
CA ASN A 165 4.35 -28.06 19.37
C ASN A 165 4.95 -27.50 18.08
N GLY A 166 5.38 -26.24 18.14
CA GLY A 166 6.07 -25.59 17.03
C GLY A 166 7.59 -25.79 17.12
N GLU A 167 8.24 -26.02 16.00
CA GLU A 167 9.69 -26.23 15.93
C GLU A 167 10.42 -25.04 15.28
N VAL A 168 11.63 -24.75 15.76
CA VAL A 168 12.48 -23.72 15.16
C VAL A 168 13.28 -24.31 14.01
N HIS A 169 13.11 -23.78 12.80
CA HIS A 169 14.03 -24.09 11.71
C HIS A 169 15.31 -23.25 11.86
N MET A 170 16.38 -23.87 12.34
CA MET A 170 17.69 -23.23 12.45
C MET A 170 18.41 -23.30 11.10
N VAL A 171 18.69 -22.16 10.49
CA VAL A 171 19.23 -22.05 9.12
C VAL A 171 20.54 -21.25 9.09
N PRO A 172 21.45 -21.54 8.15
CA PRO A 172 22.66 -20.73 7.98
C PRO A 172 22.32 -19.35 7.41
N MET A 173 23.21 -18.37 7.64
CA MET A 173 23.19 -17.08 6.94
C MET A 173 24.20 -17.13 5.80
N LEU A 174 23.79 -16.83 4.57
CA LEU A 174 24.67 -16.93 3.41
C LEU A 174 25.76 -15.84 3.41
N GLU A 175 25.45 -14.67 3.96
CA GLU A 175 26.39 -13.55 4.10
C GLU A 175 27.43 -13.75 5.22
N ASP A 176 27.17 -14.64 6.19
CA ASP A 176 28.13 -15.00 7.23
C ASP A 176 27.95 -16.47 7.68
N PRO A 177 28.41 -17.45 6.88
CA PRO A 177 28.26 -18.86 7.22
C PRO A 177 29.03 -19.28 8.48
N ALA A 178 30.00 -18.47 8.92
CA ALA A 178 30.81 -18.75 10.09
C ALA A 178 30.14 -18.34 11.42
N ALA A 179 29.10 -17.49 11.37
CA ALA A 179 28.35 -17.04 12.55
C ALA A 179 27.45 -18.12 13.18
N GLY A 180 27.31 -19.28 12.53
CA GLY A 180 26.44 -20.36 12.99
C GLY A 180 25.01 -20.24 12.47
N LEU A 181 24.12 -21.08 13.01
CA LEU A 181 22.71 -21.11 12.59
C LEU A 181 21.89 -20.06 13.32
N ARG A 182 20.91 -19.49 12.63
CA ARG A 182 19.96 -18.51 13.13
C ARG A 182 18.52 -19.03 12.96
N PRO A 183 17.56 -18.69 13.84
CA PRO A 183 16.16 -19.00 13.63
C PRO A 183 15.64 -18.40 12.32
N GLY A 184 15.13 -19.24 11.44
CA GLY A 184 14.53 -18.83 10.18
C GLY A 184 13.17 -18.17 10.37
N ARG A 185 12.82 -17.30 9.42
CA ARG A 185 11.67 -16.35 9.53
C ARG A 185 10.94 -16.16 8.21
N PHE A 186 11.64 -16.36 7.10
CA PHE A 186 11.15 -16.10 5.75
C PHE A 186 10.95 -17.40 4.96
N GLY A 187 10.08 -17.34 3.95
CA GLY A 187 9.63 -18.50 3.19
C GLY A 187 8.54 -19.33 3.90
N TRP A 188 8.00 -20.32 3.20
CA TRP A 188 6.94 -21.20 3.72
C TRP A 188 7.42 -22.22 4.75
N LYS A 189 8.72 -22.56 4.75
CA LYS A 189 9.32 -23.51 5.69
C LYS A 189 10.30 -22.81 6.63
N ALA A 190 10.21 -21.48 6.80
CA ALA A 190 11.17 -20.70 7.58
C ALA A 190 12.64 -20.97 7.17
N GLN A 191 12.91 -21.20 5.89
CA GLN A 191 14.22 -21.65 5.43
C GLN A 191 15.28 -20.54 5.32
N VAL A 192 14.90 -19.28 5.58
CA VAL A 192 15.79 -18.10 5.49
C VAL A 192 15.64 -17.23 6.74
N ALA A 193 16.76 -16.74 7.28
CA ALA A 193 16.80 -15.94 8.52
C ALA A 193 17.00 -14.42 8.31
N THR A 194 17.63 -13.99 7.21
CA THR A 194 17.94 -12.57 6.92
C THR A 194 17.38 -12.14 5.57
N VAL A 195 17.09 -10.85 5.45
CA VAL A 195 16.61 -10.20 4.23
C VAL A 195 17.68 -10.23 3.14
N LEU A 196 18.96 -10.14 3.51
CA LEU A 196 20.07 -10.25 2.55
C LEU A 196 20.22 -11.68 2.01
N THR A 197 20.18 -12.70 2.87
CA THR A 197 20.10 -14.10 2.42
C THR A 197 18.88 -14.29 1.51
N PHE A 198 17.71 -13.75 1.89
CA PHE A 198 16.49 -13.86 1.08
C PHE A 198 16.66 -13.25 -0.30
N SER A 199 17.22 -12.04 -0.38
CA SER A 199 17.49 -11.34 -1.64
C SER A 199 18.43 -12.13 -2.55
N GLY A 200 19.54 -12.63 -2.01
CA GLY A 200 20.52 -13.40 -2.77
C GLY A 200 19.97 -14.76 -3.23
N ASP A 201 19.32 -15.50 -2.33
CA ASP A 201 18.75 -16.81 -2.64
C ASP A 201 17.62 -16.72 -3.68
N ALA A 202 16.72 -15.75 -3.53
CA ALA A 202 15.62 -15.55 -4.48
C ALA A 202 16.10 -15.03 -5.83
N ALA A 203 17.13 -14.16 -5.88
CA ALA A 203 17.71 -13.69 -7.13
C ALA A 203 18.20 -14.87 -8.00
N LEU A 204 18.86 -15.86 -7.40
CA LEU A 204 19.25 -17.07 -8.12
C LEU A 204 18.05 -17.98 -8.40
N ASN A 205 17.31 -18.40 -7.38
CA ASN A 205 16.34 -19.49 -7.53
C ASN A 205 15.09 -19.09 -8.32
N GLU A 206 14.69 -17.83 -8.28
CA GLU A 206 13.46 -17.33 -8.91
C GLU A 206 13.71 -16.57 -10.22
N MET A 207 14.91 -16.00 -10.40
CA MET A 207 15.26 -15.17 -11.55
C MET A 207 16.50 -15.65 -12.32
N GLY A 208 17.28 -16.60 -11.78
CA GLY A 208 18.52 -17.07 -12.39
C GLY A 208 19.61 -15.99 -12.42
N ILE A 209 19.70 -15.14 -11.38
CA ILE A 209 20.75 -14.12 -11.25
C ILE A 209 21.74 -14.60 -10.20
N THR A 210 22.92 -15.06 -10.61
CA THR A 210 23.96 -15.44 -9.65
C THR A 210 24.57 -14.19 -9.02
N ASN A 211 25.06 -14.35 -7.79
CA ASN A 211 25.56 -13.24 -6.98
C ASN A 211 26.65 -13.70 -6.01
N ARG A 212 27.20 -12.74 -5.24
CA ARG A 212 28.31 -13.03 -4.30
C ARG A 212 27.96 -14.04 -3.19
N LEU A 213 26.67 -14.24 -2.88
CA LEU A 213 26.23 -15.19 -1.84
C LEU A 213 25.96 -16.57 -2.44
N VAL A 214 25.41 -16.61 -3.65
CA VAL A 214 25.09 -17.82 -4.41
C VAL A 214 25.57 -17.67 -5.86
N GLY A 215 26.83 -18.05 -6.08
CA GLY A 215 27.53 -17.79 -7.34
C GLY A 215 27.55 -18.97 -8.32
N GLN A 216 26.61 -19.90 -8.23
CA GLN A 216 26.53 -21.05 -9.14
C GLN A 216 25.11 -21.14 -9.69
N GLU A 217 24.98 -21.10 -11.02
CA GLU A 217 23.70 -21.17 -11.70
C GLU A 217 23.01 -22.55 -11.54
N ASN A 218 21.67 -22.54 -11.54
CA ASN A 218 20.84 -23.72 -11.53
C ASN A 218 20.88 -24.42 -12.89
N ALA A 219 21.40 -25.65 -12.91
CA ALA A 219 21.43 -26.46 -14.11
C ALA A 219 20.03 -26.99 -14.46
N PRO A 220 19.52 -26.80 -15.70
CA PRO A 220 18.21 -27.32 -16.11
C PRO A 220 18.08 -28.82 -15.85
N ASN A 221 17.14 -29.20 -14.99
CA ASN A 221 16.96 -30.58 -14.53
C ASN A 221 18.28 -31.26 -14.05
N GLY A 222 19.24 -30.49 -13.52
CA GLY A 222 20.54 -30.97 -13.05
C GLY A 222 21.59 -31.21 -14.14
N ASP A 223 21.31 -30.90 -15.41
CA ASP A 223 22.24 -31.14 -16.53
C ASP A 223 23.22 -29.97 -16.70
N VAL A 224 24.41 -30.11 -16.11
CA VAL A 224 25.51 -29.14 -16.22
C VAL A 224 26.07 -28.98 -17.63
N ALA A 225 25.92 -29.98 -18.51
CA ALA A 225 26.38 -29.87 -19.89
C ALA A 225 25.38 -29.09 -20.74
N LEU A 226 24.09 -29.19 -20.42
CA LEU A 226 23.05 -28.33 -21.00
C LEU A 226 23.17 -26.90 -20.47
N LEU A 227 23.42 -26.72 -19.17
CA LEU A 227 23.66 -25.41 -18.57
C LEU A 227 24.72 -24.62 -19.35
N ALA A 228 25.88 -25.22 -19.64
CA ALA A 228 26.96 -24.58 -20.39
C ALA A 228 26.62 -24.16 -21.83
N GLN A 229 25.47 -24.62 -22.38
CA GLN A 229 24.95 -24.20 -23.69
C GLN A 229 23.89 -23.11 -23.57
N CYS A 230 23.24 -23.01 -22.43
CA CYS A 230 22.12 -22.11 -22.15
C CYS A 230 22.61 -20.83 -21.45
N ASP A 231 23.51 -20.96 -20.50
CA ASP A 231 24.10 -19.85 -19.80
C ASP A 231 25.24 -19.24 -20.64
N THR A 232 25.02 -18.00 -21.09
CA THR A 232 25.92 -17.28 -22.00
C THR A 232 26.47 -15.99 -21.40
N VAL A 233 25.98 -15.61 -20.21
CA VAL A 233 26.42 -14.42 -19.50
C VAL A 233 27.42 -14.86 -18.44
N PRO A 234 28.55 -14.14 -18.23
CA PRO A 234 29.52 -14.57 -17.22
C PRO A 234 29.04 -14.33 -15.78
N ASP A 235 29.03 -15.40 -14.98
CA ASP A 235 28.84 -15.34 -13.54
C ASP A 235 29.94 -14.50 -12.79
N PRO A 236 29.60 -13.76 -11.72
CA PRO A 236 28.23 -13.43 -11.33
C PRO A 236 27.63 -12.32 -12.19
N GLU A 237 26.35 -12.46 -12.55
CA GLU A 237 25.58 -11.42 -13.24
C GLU A 237 25.39 -10.20 -12.35
N ASP A 238 25.18 -10.45 -11.06
CA ASP A 238 25.09 -9.38 -10.08
C ASP A 238 26.44 -8.68 -9.93
N THR A 239 26.46 -7.42 -10.33
CA THR A 239 27.63 -6.56 -10.33
C THR A 239 27.31 -5.22 -9.70
N VAL A 240 28.35 -4.56 -9.21
CA VAL A 240 28.23 -3.24 -8.56
C VAL A 240 27.58 -2.24 -9.51
N ILE A 241 26.45 -1.67 -9.08
CA ILE A 241 25.76 -0.61 -9.83
C ILE A 241 26.60 0.67 -9.75
N ALA A 242 26.99 1.19 -10.91
CA ALA A 242 27.88 2.34 -11.04
C ALA A 242 27.38 3.54 -10.21
N GLY A 243 28.29 4.13 -9.43
CA GLY A 243 27.98 5.27 -8.55
C GLY A 243 27.39 4.92 -7.19
N THR A 244 27.09 3.64 -6.91
CA THR A 244 26.51 3.21 -5.64
C THR A 244 27.48 2.43 -4.74
N GLY A 245 28.40 1.66 -5.34
CA GLY A 245 29.28 0.76 -4.59
C GLY A 245 28.58 -0.49 -4.03
N LEU A 246 27.33 -0.73 -4.43
CA LEU A 246 26.48 -1.83 -3.99
C LEU A 246 26.01 -2.66 -5.18
N GLU A 247 25.78 -3.95 -4.97
CA GLU A 247 25.26 -4.92 -5.95
C GLU A 247 23.71 -4.88 -5.97
N PHE A 248 23.09 -5.48 -6.97
CA PHE A 248 21.63 -5.56 -7.10
C PHE A 248 20.98 -6.13 -5.84
N ILE A 249 21.50 -7.23 -5.29
CA ILE A 249 20.95 -7.84 -4.07
C ILE A 249 20.96 -6.91 -2.85
N ASP A 250 21.92 -5.97 -2.78
CA ASP A 250 21.97 -4.96 -1.70
C ASP A 250 20.87 -3.92 -1.87
N HIS A 251 20.59 -3.50 -3.10
CA HIS A 251 19.54 -2.52 -3.39
C HIS A 251 18.17 -3.08 -3.07
N ILE A 252 17.84 -4.29 -3.52
CA ILE A 252 16.57 -4.92 -3.17
C ILE A 252 16.48 -5.21 -1.67
N THR A 253 17.59 -5.59 -1.02
CA THR A 253 17.65 -5.73 0.45
C THR A 253 17.30 -4.41 1.14
N ASN A 254 17.83 -3.26 0.70
CA ASN A 254 17.52 -1.96 1.29
C ASN A 254 16.03 -1.60 1.18
N PHE A 255 15.40 -1.92 0.04
CA PHE A 255 13.96 -1.74 -0.11
C PHE A 255 13.18 -2.61 0.88
N GLN A 256 13.44 -3.92 0.90
CA GLN A 256 12.76 -4.88 1.77
C GLN A 256 12.99 -4.59 3.26
N ARG A 257 14.20 -4.17 3.63
CA ARG A 257 14.61 -3.87 5.00
C ARG A 257 13.93 -2.62 5.54
N PHE A 258 13.66 -1.62 4.69
CA PHE A 258 13.02 -0.38 5.10
C PHE A 258 11.55 -0.29 4.72
N LEU A 259 10.94 -1.37 4.26
CA LEU A 259 9.52 -1.44 3.91
C LEU A 259 8.65 -1.44 5.16
N SER A 260 7.61 -0.60 5.18
CA SER A 260 6.65 -0.51 6.28
C SER A 260 5.85 -1.81 6.45
N PRO A 261 5.43 -2.15 7.67
CA PRO A 261 4.40 -3.16 7.86
C PRO A 261 3.03 -2.60 7.41
N PRO A 262 2.06 -3.46 7.06
CA PRO A 262 0.69 -3.02 6.78
C PRO A 262 0.06 -2.31 7.98
N PRO A 263 -0.84 -1.33 7.77
CA PRO A 263 -1.57 -0.69 8.86
C PRO A 263 -2.56 -1.65 9.53
N GLN A 264 -3.00 -1.31 10.74
CA GLN A 264 -4.11 -1.99 11.43
C GLN A 264 -5.07 -0.94 12.00
N THR A 265 -6.34 -1.00 11.60
CA THR A 265 -7.38 -0.10 12.09
C THR A 265 -8.69 -0.85 12.35
N PRO A 266 -9.24 -0.80 13.58
CA PRO A 266 -8.71 -0.14 14.78
C PRO A 266 -7.41 -0.78 15.31
N LYS A 267 -6.55 0.02 15.96
CA LYS A 267 -5.21 -0.41 16.42
C LYS A 267 -5.24 -1.43 17.57
N SER A 268 -6.33 -1.47 18.34
CA SER A 268 -6.48 -2.34 19.51
C SER A 268 -7.92 -2.32 20.02
N GLY A 269 -8.24 -3.21 20.96
CA GLY A 269 -9.47 -3.13 21.75
C GLY A 269 -10.68 -3.82 21.13
N MET A 270 -10.53 -4.44 19.95
CA MET A 270 -11.59 -5.22 19.32
C MET A 270 -11.92 -6.47 20.13
N THR A 271 -13.22 -6.76 20.30
CA THR A 271 -13.68 -7.98 20.96
C THR A 271 -13.13 -9.23 20.24
N GLY A 272 -13.03 -9.17 18.91
CA GLY A 272 -12.49 -10.24 18.09
C GLY A 272 -11.06 -10.66 18.43
N GLU A 273 -10.20 -9.70 18.78
CA GLU A 273 -8.82 -10.00 19.20
C GLU A 273 -8.81 -10.76 20.54
N THR A 274 -9.68 -10.36 21.47
CA THR A 274 -9.82 -11.04 22.76
C THR A 274 -10.28 -12.49 22.58
N ILE A 275 -11.26 -12.71 21.70
CA ILE A 275 -11.72 -14.06 21.36
C ILE A 275 -10.62 -14.86 20.67
N PHE A 276 -9.93 -14.28 19.68
CA PHE A 276 -8.81 -14.90 18.96
C PHE A 276 -7.72 -15.40 19.93
N ASN A 277 -7.38 -14.59 20.94
CA ASN A 277 -6.43 -14.97 21.99
C ASN A 277 -6.97 -16.08 22.90
N THR A 278 -8.27 -16.08 23.19
CA THR A 278 -8.90 -17.01 24.13
C THR A 278 -9.12 -18.40 23.54
N ILE A 279 -9.43 -18.50 22.24
CA ILE A 279 -9.75 -19.77 21.57
C ILE A 279 -8.51 -20.52 21.04
N GLY A 280 -7.31 -19.98 21.29
CA GLY A 280 -6.04 -20.62 20.95
C GLY A 280 -5.46 -20.26 19.58
N CYS A 281 -6.06 -19.34 18.82
CA CYS A 281 -5.45 -18.90 17.54
C CYS A 281 -4.09 -18.24 17.79
N ALA A 282 -3.99 -17.44 18.85
CA ALA A 282 -2.76 -16.75 19.26
C ALA A 282 -1.64 -17.68 19.75
N ASP A 283 -1.91 -18.97 19.94
CA ASP A 283 -0.90 -19.93 20.39
C ASP A 283 0.16 -20.19 19.32
N CYS A 284 -0.22 -20.13 18.04
CA CYS A 284 0.70 -20.10 16.88
C CYS A 284 0.80 -18.69 16.29
N HIS A 285 -0.32 -17.95 16.21
CA HIS A 285 -0.35 -16.58 15.69
C HIS A 285 -0.01 -15.54 16.75
N ARG A 286 1.18 -15.66 17.34
CA ARG A 286 1.64 -14.84 18.47
C ARG A 286 1.52 -13.33 18.19
N PRO A 287 0.76 -12.56 19.00
CA PRO A 287 0.38 -11.19 18.65
C PRO A 287 1.53 -10.22 18.42
N SER A 288 2.54 -10.18 19.29
CA SER A 288 3.52 -9.09 19.28
C SER A 288 4.96 -9.49 19.64
N TYR A 289 5.89 -8.65 19.21
CA TYR A 289 7.31 -8.68 19.59
C TYR A 289 7.81 -7.27 19.87
N THR A 290 8.94 -7.17 20.57
CA THR A 290 9.77 -5.96 20.57
C THR A 290 11.06 -6.28 19.82
N THR A 291 11.37 -5.50 18.79
CA THR A 291 12.61 -5.68 18.02
C THR A 291 13.83 -5.36 18.87
N SER A 292 14.98 -5.95 18.49
CA SER A 292 16.26 -5.75 19.14
C SER A 292 16.58 -4.27 19.35
N ASN A 293 17.20 -3.94 20.48
CA ASN A 293 17.74 -2.62 20.75
C ASN A 293 19.26 -2.54 20.53
N ASP A 294 19.82 -3.48 19.76
CA ASP A 294 21.24 -3.48 19.39
C ASP A 294 21.57 -2.20 18.58
N PRO A 295 22.58 -1.40 18.97
CA PRO A 295 23.03 -0.24 18.21
C PRO A 295 23.50 -0.54 16.78
N ALA A 296 23.84 -1.80 16.45
CA ALA A 296 24.16 -2.24 15.10
C ALA A 296 22.93 -2.31 14.18
N VAL A 297 21.73 -2.42 14.75
CA VAL A 297 20.46 -2.33 14.02
C VAL A 297 20.07 -0.87 13.80
N GLU A 298 19.58 -0.56 12.61
CA GLU A 298 19.17 0.78 12.22
C GLU A 298 18.13 1.35 13.17
N ALA A 299 18.23 2.66 13.46
CA ALA A 299 17.35 3.32 14.43
C ALA A 299 15.85 3.23 14.10
N ALA A 300 15.50 3.12 12.81
CA ALA A 300 14.13 2.93 12.35
C ALA A 300 13.57 1.52 12.67
N LEU A 301 14.45 0.53 12.87
CA LEU A 301 14.08 -0.87 13.13
C LEU A 301 14.22 -1.28 14.59
N ARG A 302 15.06 -0.59 15.37
CA ARG A 302 15.37 -0.98 16.75
C ARG A 302 14.32 -0.55 17.78
N ASN A 303 14.13 -1.37 18.81
CA ASN A 303 13.22 -1.11 19.94
C ASN A 303 11.81 -0.68 19.50
N LYS A 304 11.25 -1.43 18.54
CA LYS A 304 9.90 -1.23 18.00
C LYS A 304 9.00 -2.36 18.49
N THR A 305 7.86 -2.00 19.06
CA THR A 305 6.78 -2.95 19.27
C THR A 305 6.07 -3.18 17.95
N ILE A 306 6.00 -4.43 17.51
CA ILE A 306 5.38 -4.84 16.25
C ILE A 306 4.34 -5.91 16.51
N ARG A 307 3.33 -6.00 15.64
CA ARG A 307 2.21 -6.96 15.78
C ARG A 307 2.03 -7.84 14.54
N PRO A 308 2.93 -8.79 14.27
CA PRO A 308 2.85 -9.64 13.09
C PRO A 308 1.85 -10.81 13.22
N TYR A 309 1.42 -11.17 14.44
CA TYR A 309 0.56 -12.34 14.69
C TYR A 309 1.16 -13.64 14.12
N SER A 310 2.39 -13.96 14.51
CA SER A 310 3.12 -15.15 14.08
C SER A 310 4.23 -15.51 15.08
N ASP A 311 4.36 -16.78 15.41
CA ASP A 311 5.49 -17.31 16.18
C ASP A 311 6.75 -17.60 15.34
N TYR A 312 6.61 -17.57 14.00
CA TYR A 312 7.61 -17.95 13.00
C TYR A 312 8.11 -19.39 13.10
N LEU A 313 7.42 -20.25 13.86
CA LEU A 313 7.75 -21.65 14.02
C LEU A 313 7.11 -22.50 12.92
N LEU A 314 7.67 -23.69 12.72
CA LEU A 314 7.10 -24.75 11.91
C LEU A 314 6.06 -25.52 12.71
N HIS A 315 4.87 -25.73 12.13
CA HIS A 315 3.79 -26.52 12.73
C HIS A 315 3.30 -27.60 11.78
N ASP A 316 2.92 -28.74 12.32
CA ASP A 316 2.34 -29.85 11.57
C ASP A 316 0.94 -29.47 11.06
N MET A 317 0.81 -29.36 9.74
CA MET A 317 -0.43 -29.01 9.05
C MET A 317 -1.24 -30.24 8.62
N GLY A 318 -0.80 -31.44 9.01
CA GLY A 318 -1.45 -32.72 8.71
C GLY A 318 -1.74 -32.88 7.22
N SER A 319 -2.96 -33.32 6.90
CA SER A 319 -3.38 -33.53 5.51
C SER A 319 -3.48 -32.25 4.66
N ALA A 320 -3.34 -31.06 5.26
CA ALA A 320 -3.39 -29.77 4.56
C ALA A 320 -2.00 -29.21 4.20
N ALA A 321 -0.93 -29.94 4.52
CA ALA A 321 0.45 -29.59 4.20
C ALA A 321 0.78 -29.67 2.70
N ASP A 322 2.01 -29.29 2.34
CA ASP A 322 2.55 -29.41 0.97
C ASP A 322 3.29 -30.73 0.72
N PHE A 323 3.62 -31.50 1.78
CA PHE A 323 4.37 -32.75 1.72
C PHE A 323 5.81 -32.61 1.18
N ILE A 324 6.33 -31.38 1.09
CA ILE A 324 7.69 -31.10 0.61
C ILE A 324 8.62 -30.88 1.80
N GLU A 325 9.66 -31.69 1.95
CA GLU A 325 10.74 -31.42 2.90
C GLU A 325 11.67 -30.32 2.36
N GLN A 326 12.10 -29.41 3.22
CA GLN A 326 13.10 -28.39 2.86
C GLN A 326 13.98 -28.06 4.06
N GLY A 327 15.26 -28.42 3.98
CA GLY A 327 16.18 -28.29 5.11
C GLY A 327 15.73 -29.16 6.27
N ALA A 328 15.62 -28.60 7.47
CA ALA A 328 15.09 -29.30 8.64
C ALA A 328 13.55 -29.24 8.74
N GLY A 329 12.86 -28.55 7.83
CA GLY A 329 11.40 -28.50 7.83
C GLY A 329 10.81 -29.73 7.15
N GLY A 330 10.08 -30.54 7.92
CA GLY A 330 9.50 -31.81 7.50
C GLY A 330 8.40 -31.67 6.45
N THR A 331 7.94 -32.81 5.93
CA THR A 331 6.95 -32.87 4.85
C THR A 331 5.60 -32.26 5.23
N GLN A 332 5.16 -32.42 6.49
CA GLN A 332 3.87 -31.88 6.94
C GLN A 332 3.95 -30.47 7.55
N GLU A 333 5.15 -29.93 7.70
CA GLU A 333 5.35 -28.73 8.52
C GLU A 333 5.30 -27.46 7.70
N LEU A 334 4.65 -26.40 8.17
CA LEU A 334 4.72 -25.09 7.54
C LEU A 334 4.93 -24.01 8.59
N ARG A 335 5.62 -22.94 8.19
CA ARG A 335 5.82 -21.78 9.05
C ARG A 335 4.48 -21.07 9.23
N THR A 336 4.15 -20.68 10.46
CA THR A 336 3.04 -19.75 10.72
C THR A 336 3.29 -18.41 10.01
N PRO A 337 2.56 -18.03 8.93
CA PRO A 337 2.76 -16.75 8.28
C PRO A 337 2.25 -15.60 9.16
N ALA A 338 2.83 -14.40 9.01
CA ALA A 338 2.29 -13.21 9.67
C ALA A 338 0.87 -12.90 9.16
N LEU A 339 -0.05 -12.55 10.06
CA LEU A 339 -1.42 -12.18 9.70
C LEU A 339 -1.59 -10.68 9.44
N TRP A 340 -0.60 -9.84 9.76
CA TRP A 340 -0.67 -8.44 9.37
C TRP A 340 -0.80 -8.30 7.84
N GLY A 341 -1.74 -7.49 7.36
CA GLY A 341 -2.05 -7.40 5.93
C GLY A 341 -2.82 -8.61 5.36
N VAL A 342 -3.41 -9.49 6.17
CA VAL A 342 -4.26 -10.59 5.67
C VAL A 342 -5.51 -10.07 4.94
N ARG A 343 -5.99 -8.86 5.27
CA ARG A 343 -7.12 -8.17 4.62
C ARG A 343 -7.11 -8.30 3.10
N PHE A 344 -6.01 -7.89 2.48
CA PHE A 344 -5.89 -7.78 1.02
C PHE A 344 -5.21 -9.00 0.37
N ARG A 345 -4.89 -10.06 1.14
CA ARG A 345 -4.18 -11.23 0.60
C ARG A 345 -5.13 -12.18 -0.13
N ASP A 346 -5.02 -12.22 -1.46
CA ASP A 346 -5.69 -13.21 -2.32
C ASP A 346 -4.67 -13.86 -3.25
N PRO A 347 -4.52 -15.20 -3.28
CA PRO A 347 -5.21 -16.21 -2.46
C PRO A 347 -4.62 -16.39 -1.04
N LEU A 348 -5.27 -17.24 -0.22
CA LEU A 348 -4.78 -17.73 1.08
C LEU A 348 -4.32 -19.20 1.00
N TRP A 349 -3.74 -19.66 2.11
CA TRP A 349 -3.03 -20.94 2.26
C TRP A 349 -1.69 -20.98 1.51
N HIS A 350 -0.87 -21.99 1.77
CA HIS A 350 0.49 -22.07 1.22
C HIS A 350 0.52 -22.23 -0.29
N ASP A 351 -0.47 -22.90 -0.87
CA ASP A 351 -0.54 -23.22 -2.30
C ASP A 351 -1.60 -22.39 -3.06
N GLY A 352 -2.18 -21.39 -2.40
CA GLY A 352 -3.20 -20.53 -2.99
C GLY A 352 -4.54 -21.21 -3.24
N ARG A 353 -4.83 -22.39 -2.66
CA ARG A 353 -6.10 -23.10 -2.88
C ARG A 353 -7.34 -22.37 -2.33
N VAL A 354 -7.15 -21.45 -1.39
CA VAL A 354 -8.25 -20.72 -0.74
C VAL A 354 -8.42 -19.35 -1.37
N THR A 355 -9.47 -19.19 -2.17
CA THR A 355 -9.81 -17.95 -2.89
C THR A 355 -11.21 -17.47 -2.53
N GLY A 356 -11.51 -16.19 -2.75
CA GLY A 356 -12.85 -15.67 -2.53
C GLY A 356 -12.94 -14.14 -2.59
N PRO A 357 -14.16 -13.60 -2.82
CA PRO A 357 -14.36 -12.16 -3.04
C PRO A 357 -14.16 -11.31 -1.77
N THR A 358 -14.18 -11.92 -0.58
CA THR A 358 -13.97 -11.22 0.70
C THR A 358 -13.07 -12.06 1.60
N LEU A 359 -12.41 -11.41 2.58
CA LEU A 359 -11.64 -12.12 3.59
C LEU A 359 -12.51 -13.15 4.34
N ASN A 360 -13.72 -12.77 4.73
CA ASN A 360 -14.65 -13.66 5.44
C ASN A 360 -14.96 -14.93 4.62
N ALA A 361 -15.21 -14.79 3.32
CA ALA A 361 -15.44 -15.93 2.43
C ALA A 361 -14.23 -16.88 2.38
N ARG A 362 -13.01 -16.34 2.41
CA ARG A 362 -11.78 -17.14 2.43
C ARG A 362 -11.53 -17.80 3.80
N ILE A 363 -11.98 -17.20 4.90
CA ILE A 363 -11.76 -17.77 6.24
C ILE A 363 -12.79 -18.88 6.55
N THR A 364 -14.08 -18.60 6.39
CA THR A 364 -15.17 -19.50 6.84
C THR A 364 -16.01 -20.11 5.72
N GLY A 365 -15.77 -19.72 4.45
CA GLY A 365 -16.46 -20.32 3.31
C GLY A 365 -16.07 -21.79 3.07
N PRO A 366 -16.77 -22.48 2.15
CA PRO A 366 -16.44 -23.86 1.79
C PRO A 366 -14.98 -24.00 1.32
N GLY A 367 -14.21 -24.91 1.93
CA GLY A 367 -12.78 -25.06 1.67
C GLY A 367 -11.89 -23.98 2.30
N GLY A 368 -12.47 -23.07 3.08
CA GLY A 368 -11.78 -21.92 3.68
C GLY A 368 -10.72 -22.26 4.73
N VAL A 369 -10.02 -21.24 5.21
CA VAL A 369 -8.87 -21.38 6.13
C VAL A 369 -9.22 -22.15 7.41
N ILE A 370 -10.42 -21.96 7.98
CA ILE A 370 -10.82 -22.71 9.19
C ILE A 370 -10.99 -24.21 8.89
N GLU A 371 -11.48 -24.57 7.71
CA GLU A 371 -11.58 -25.97 7.29
C GLU A 371 -10.19 -26.59 7.10
N GLN A 372 -9.24 -25.84 6.49
CA GLN A 372 -7.85 -26.30 6.33
C GLN A 372 -7.14 -26.50 7.69
N HIS A 373 -7.37 -25.61 8.66
CA HIS A 373 -6.85 -25.78 10.02
C HIS A 373 -7.51 -26.93 10.78
N ASN A 374 -8.78 -27.27 10.48
CA ASN A 374 -9.48 -28.42 11.05
C ASN A 374 -9.25 -29.73 10.25
N ALA A 375 -8.33 -29.72 9.28
CA ALA A 375 -8.02 -30.89 8.48
C ALA A 375 -7.44 -32.03 9.34
N PHE A 376 -7.47 -33.25 8.80
CA PHE A 376 -7.01 -34.43 9.52
C PHE A 376 -5.55 -34.29 9.96
N ALA A 377 -5.30 -34.61 11.25
CA ALA A 377 -3.99 -34.54 11.89
C ALA A 377 -3.31 -33.15 11.90
N ASN A 378 -4.04 -32.07 11.60
CA ASN A 378 -3.50 -30.72 11.70
C ASN A 378 -3.41 -30.29 13.18
N SER A 379 -2.24 -29.79 13.59
CA SER A 379 -2.00 -29.30 14.95
C SER A 379 -2.90 -28.11 15.36
N ALA A 380 -3.42 -27.36 14.38
CA ALA A 380 -4.34 -26.26 14.61
C ALA A 380 -5.81 -26.68 14.77
N ALA A 381 -6.13 -27.98 14.63
CA ALA A 381 -7.50 -28.47 14.70
C ALA A 381 -8.25 -28.09 16.00
N PRO A 382 -7.62 -28.11 17.20
CA PRO A 382 -8.29 -27.64 18.42
C PRO A 382 -8.75 -26.18 18.35
N ALA A 383 -7.90 -25.27 17.85
CA ALA A 383 -8.25 -23.85 17.71
C ALA A 383 -9.34 -23.64 16.65
N ALA A 384 -9.27 -24.38 15.53
CA ALA A 384 -10.31 -24.34 14.51
C ALA A 384 -11.66 -24.85 15.05
N GLN A 385 -11.67 -25.92 15.84
CA GLN A 385 -12.89 -26.43 16.50
C GLN A 385 -13.43 -25.46 17.53
N ALA A 386 -12.56 -24.78 18.29
CA ALA A 386 -12.97 -23.75 19.23
C ALA A 386 -13.63 -22.57 18.50
N PHE A 387 -13.08 -22.13 17.37
CA PHE A 387 -13.73 -21.13 16.51
C PHE A 387 -15.09 -21.60 15.99
N LEU A 388 -15.18 -22.84 15.50
CA LEU A 388 -16.44 -23.41 15.00
C LEU A 388 -17.51 -23.57 16.09
N ALA A 389 -17.11 -23.66 17.37
CA ALA A 389 -18.00 -23.73 18.52
C ALA A 389 -18.51 -22.37 19.02
N LEU A 390 -17.93 -21.26 18.52
CA LEU A 390 -18.39 -19.90 18.84
C LEU A 390 -19.79 -19.62 18.30
N THR A 391 -20.45 -18.60 18.87
CA THR A 391 -21.67 -18.07 18.27
C THR A 391 -21.34 -17.37 16.94
N ALA A 392 -22.34 -17.22 16.05
CA ALA A 392 -22.13 -16.50 14.79
C ALA A 392 -21.67 -15.04 15.01
N ALA A 393 -22.11 -14.40 16.10
CA ALA A 393 -21.66 -13.05 16.45
C ALA A 393 -20.19 -13.04 16.86
N ASP A 394 -19.76 -13.98 17.70
CA ASP A 394 -18.36 -14.10 18.13
C ASP A 394 -17.42 -14.47 16.97
N GLN A 395 -17.87 -15.33 16.05
CA GLN A 395 -17.14 -15.60 14.81
C GLN A 395 -16.98 -14.32 14.00
N GLN A 396 -18.04 -13.52 13.86
CA GLN A 396 -17.97 -12.25 13.13
C GLN A 396 -17.03 -11.24 13.80
N HIS A 397 -16.97 -11.18 15.14
CA HIS A 397 -15.99 -10.35 15.84
C HIS A 397 -14.56 -10.75 15.48
N VAL A 398 -14.23 -12.05 15.50
CA VAL A 398 -12.90 -12.54 15.09
C VAL A 398 -12.61 -12.19 13.63
N LEU A 399 -13.60 -12.33 12.75
CA LEU A 399 -13.46 -11.97 11.33
C LEU A 399 -13.21 -10.47 11.13
N ASN A 400 -13.95 -9.61 11.82
CA ASN A 400 -13.73 -8.15 11.78
C ASN A 400 -12.34 -7.79 12.29
N PHE A 401 -11.86 -8.46 13.35
CA PHE A 401 -10.50 -8.29 13.82
C PHE A 401 -9.47 -8.69 12.75
N LEU A 402 -9.62 -9.83 12.10
CA LEU A 402 -8.71 -10.22 11.01
C LEU A 402 -8.78 -9.26 9.82
N ASP A 403 -9.95 -8.70 9.55
CA ASP A 403 -10.18 -7.71 8.50
C ASP A 403 -9.54 -6.35 8.82
N SER A 404 -9.35 -6.02 10.11
CA SER A 404 -8.58 -4.86 10.57
C SER A 404 -7.09 -4.96 10.23
N LEU A 405 -6.56 -6.18 10.10
CA LEU A 405 -5.13 -6.44 9.85
C LEU A 405 -4.79 -6.15 8.38
N GLY A 406 -4.46 -4.90 8.10
CA GLY A 406 -4.22 -4.36 6.76
C GLY A 406 -5.15 -3.19 6.40
N LYS A 407 -6.09 -2.81 7.28
CA LYS A 407 -6.99 -1.68 7.06
C LYS A 407 -6.29 -0.36 7.42
N ARG A 408 -6.40 0.65 6.57
CA ARG A 408 -5.85 2.00 6.81
C ARG A 408 -6.82 2.81 7.67
N GLU A 409 -6.31 3.80 8.41
CA GLU A 409 -7.18 4.82 9.01
C GLU A 409 -7.89 5.59 7.91
N PHE A 410 -9.14 5.97 8.17
CA PHE A 410 -10.01 6.71 7.26
C PHE A 410 -10.43 6.00 5.96
N ASP A 411 -9.89 4.83 5.65
CA ASP A 411 -10.31 3.98 4.51
C ASP A 411 -11.54 3.15 4.91
N GLY A 412 -12.70 3.78 4.85
CA GLY A 412 -13.97 3.27 5.36
C GLY A 412 -14.50 2.11 4.53
N ASP A 413 -14.46 2.24 3.21
CA ASP A 413 -14.95 1.22 2.27
C ASP A 413 -13.92 0.11 1.99
N GLY A 414 -12.65 0.36 2.30
CA GLY A 414 -11.60 -0.65 2.29
C GLY A 414 -10.95 -0.89 0.94
N ASP A 415 -11.04 0.06 0.00
CA ASP A 415 -10.44 -0.05 -1.33
C ASP A 415 -8.93 0.29 -1.36
N GLY A 416 -8.43 0.87 -0.28
CA GLY A 416 -7.01 1.17 -0.05
C GLY A 416 -6.59 2.60 -0.35
N ASP A 417 -7.52 3.44 -0.82
CA ASP A 417 -7.35 4.87 -0.98
C ASP A 417 -8.14 5.62 0.12
N VAL A 418 -7.89 6.92 0.28
CA VAL A 418 -8.72 7.77 1.16
C VAL A 418 -9.19 8.94 0.33
N ASP A 419 -10.45 8.87 -0.08
CA ASP A 419 -11.01 9.72 -1.12
C ASP A 419 -12.36 10.34 -0.70
N TYR A 420 -13.07 10.93 -1.67
CA TYR A 420 -14.34 11.59 -1.43
C TYR A 420 -15.41 10.67 -0.81
N LEU A 421 -15.42 9.36 -1.13
CA LEU A 421 -16.37 8.42 -0.54
C LEU A 421 -16.12 8.25 0.96
N ASP A 422 -14.85 8.18 1.35
CA ASP A 422 -14.45 8.11 2.76
C ASP A 422 -14.76 9.39 3.51
N LEU A 423 -14.58 10.55 2.88
CA LEU A 423 -14.97 11.83 3.45
C LEU A 423 -16.48 11.87 3.74
N GLN A 424 -17.32 11.41 2.81
CA GLN A 424 -18.77 11.36 3.03
C GLN A 424 -19.13 10.41 4.18
N ALA A 425 -18.47 9.26 4.26
CA ALA A 425 -18.66 8.31 5.35
C ALA A 425 -18.19 8.88 6.70
N PHE A 426 -17.07 9.59 6.74
CA PHE A 426 -16.58 10.30 7.91
C PHE A 426 -17.57 11.35 8.40
N LEU A 427 -18.08 12.20 7.50
CA LEU A 427 -19.05 13.25 7.84
C LEU A 427 -20.36 12.65 8.40
N ALA A 428 -20.77 11.49 7.90
CA ALA A 428 -21.92 10.76 8.41
C ALA A 428 -21.67 10.13 9.79
N ALA A 429 -20.43 9.77 10.09
CA ALA A 429 -20.00 9.20 11.37
C ALA A 429 -19.78 10.26 12.47
N GLN A 430 -19.78 11.56 12.14
CA GLN A 430 -19.47 12.60 13.12
C GLN A 430 -20.40 12.59 14.34
N THR A 431 -19.79 12.67 15.52
CA THR A 431 -20.47 12.74 16.81
C THR A 431 -19.97 13.93 17.63
N PRO A 432 -20.74 14.44 18.60
CA PRO A 432 -20.25 15.48 19.49
C PRO A 432 -19.02 15.01 20.27
N SER A 433 -18.01 15.87 20.37
CA SER A 433 -16.79 15.62 21.15
C SER A 433 -17.08 15.22 22.61
N GLY A 434 -16.44 14.15 23.07
CA GLY A 434 -16.60 13.57 24.40
C GLY A 434 -17.89 12.76 24.60
N SER A 435 -18.50 12.29 23.51
CA SER A 435 -19.72 11.46 23.56
C SER A 435 -19.45 9.98 23.81
N GLY A 436 -18.28 9.45 23.41
CA GLY A 436 -17.92 8.04 23.56
C GLY A 436 -18.94 7.09 22.93
N THR A 437 -19.36 7.40 21.70
CA THR A 437 -20.43 6.71 20.96
C THR A 437 -19.97 5.37 20.36
N TYR A 438 -18.75 5.31 19.84
CA TYR A 438 -18.22 4.16 19.11
C TYR A 438 -17.24 3.34 19.96
N THR A 439 -17.25 2.05 19.70
CA THR A 439 -16.31 1.06 20.21
C THR A 439 -15.42 0.57 19.07
N PRO A 440 -14.28 -0.09 19.35
CA PRO A 440 -13.44 -0.68 18.29
C PRO A 440 -14.12 -1.77 17.45
N ASP A 441 -15.31 -2.24 17.83
CA ASP A 441 -16.07 -3.21 17.02
C ASP A 441 -17.04 -2.53 16.03
N ASP A 442 -17.25 -1.21 16.16
CA ASP A 442 -18.13 -0.44 15.28
C ASP A 442 -17.43 -0.07 13.96
N PRO A 443 -18.14 -0.06 12.81
CA PRO A 443 -17.57 0.32 11.52
C PRO A 443 -16.90 1.70 11.50
N GLU A 444 -17.45 2.64 12.26
CA GLU A 444 -16.99 4.03 12.36
C GLU A 444 -15.66 4.18 13.10
N ALA A 445 -15.20 3.16 13.83
CA ALA A 445 -13.90 3.17 14.50
C ALA A 445 -12.70 3.26 13.53
N VAL A 446 -12.94 3.15 12.21
CA VAL A 446 -11.93 3.47 11.17
C VAL A 446 -11.63 4.97 11.09
N PHE A 447 -12.59 5.81 11.49
CA PHE A 447 -12.52 7.26 11.46
C PHE A 447 -12.10 7.87 12.81
N ASP A 448 -12.15 7.10 13.89
CA ASP A 448 -11.72 7.47 15.24
C ASP A 448 -10.23 7.10 15.42
N ILE A 449 -9.32 8.03 15.08
CA ILE A 449 -7.88 7.75 15.05
C ILE A 449 -7.27 7.77 16.46
N ASP A 450 -7.80 8.60 17.36
CA ASP A 450 -7.32 8.72 18.74
C ASP A 450 -7.95 7.72 19.72
N ALA A 451 -8.95 6.98 19.24
CA ALA A 451 -9.65 5.89 19.91
C ALA A 451 -10.32 6.34 21.22
N ASP A 452 -10.88 7.55 21.24
CA ASP A 452 -11.63 8.08 22.38
C ASP A 452 -13.13 7.77 22.34
N GLY A 453 -13.60 7.20 21.22
CA GLY A 453 -14.95 6.73 21.00
C GLY A 453 -15.86 7.77 20.35
N ASP A 454 -15.38 8.94 19.93
CA ASP A 454 -16.11 9.79 18.99
C ASP A 454 -15.35 10.04 17.69
N VAL A 455 -16.10 10.43 16.66
CA VAL A 455 -15.54 10.93 15.41
C VAL A 455 -15.79 12.43 15.39
N ASP A 456 -14.76 13.24 15.57
CA ASP A 456 -14.91 14.68 15.73
C ASP A 456 -13.87 15.51 14.95
N ASN A 457 -13.69 16.78 15.34
CA ASN A 457 -12.73 17.66 14.68
C ASN A 457 -11.26 17.27 14.92
N ALA A 458 -10.95 16.54 16.00
CA ALA A 458 -9.63 15.99 16.25
C ALA A 458 -9.27 15.00 15.13
N ASP A 459 -10.17 14.07 14.80
CA ASP A 459 -9.99 13.11 13.72
C ASP A 459 -9.99 13.76 12.34
N PHE A 460 -10.87 14.74 12.14
CA PHE A 460 -10.99 15.42 10.83
C PHE A 460 -9.67 16.05 10.40
N ASN A 461 -8.88 16.60 11.34
CA ASN A 461 -7.56 17.13 11.04
C ASN A 461 -6.58 16.07 10.51
N PHE A 462 -6.76 14.80 10.88
CA PHE A 462 -5.97 13.68 10.36
C PHE A 462 -6.54 13.12 9.06
N LEU A 463 -7.87 13.14 8.87
CA LEU A 463 -8.48 12.83 7.57
C LEU A 463 -7.93 13.75 6.48
N VAL A 464 -7.90 15.07 6.72
CA VAL A 464 -7.35 16.06 5.76
C VAL A 464 -5.89 15.75 5.40
N GLN A 465 -5.11 15.18 6.32
CA GLN A 465 -3.73 14.75 6.06
C GLN A 465 -3.66 13.39 5.34
N ALA A 466 -4.63 12.51 5.54
CA ALA A 466 -4.69 11.18 4.97
C ALA A 466 -5.25 11.15 3.55
N TYR A 467 -6.07 12.15 3.20
CA TYR A 467 -6.74 12.31 1.91
C TYR A 467 -5.75 12.29 0.74
N GLU A 468 -6.10 11.56 -0.32
CA GLU A 468 -5.18 11.23 -1.41
C GLU A 468 -5.50 11.92 -2.74
N GLU A 469 -6.71 12.43 -2.95
CA GLU A 469 -7.03 13.11 -4.22
C GLU A 469 -6.31 14.46 -4.31
N ASP A 470 -5.68 14.69 -5.46
CA ASP A 470 -4.98 15.93 -5.86
C ASP A 470 -5.28 16.15 -7.35
N CYS A 471 -6.45 16.72 -7.64
CA CYS A 471 -6.92 16.84 -9.02
C CYS A 471 -6.06 17.81 -9.85
N ASN A 472 -5.48 18.81 -9.19
CA ASN A 472 -4.70 19.87 -9.83
C ASN A 472 -3.21 19.51 -9.96
N ALA A 473 -2.80 18.39 -9.38
CA ALA A 473 -1.47 17.80 -9.39
C ALA A 473 -0.38 18.75 -8.86
N ASN A 474 -0.71 19.61 -7.89
CA ASN A 474 0.24 20.55 -7.30
C ASN A 474 1.10 19.91 -6.19
N GLY A 475 0.79 18.67 -5.80
CA GLY A 475 1.48 17.92 -4.74
C GLY A 475 0.90 18.14 -3.34
N GLN A 476 -0.22 18.82 -3.21
CA GLN A 476 -1.06 18.89 -2.01
C GLN A 476 -2.43 18.29 -2.34
N ASN A 477 -3.00 17.55 -1.39
CA ASN A 477 -4.33 17.01 -1.60
C ASN A 477 -5.40 18.11 -1.58
N ASP A 478 -6.53 17.81 -2.21
CA ASP A 478 -7.63 18.73 -2.48
C ASP A 478 -8.24 19.29 -1.18
N LEU A 479 -8.39 18.46 -0.13
CA LEU A 479 -8.87 18.92 1.18
C LEU A 479 -7.91 19.91 1.85
N HIS A 480 -6.61 19.68 1.73
CA HIS A 480 -5.60 20.58 2.26
C HIS A 480 -5.58 21.90 1.48
N ASP A 481 -5.75 21.84 0.15
CA ASP A 481 -5.86 23.03 -0.70
C ASP A 481 -7.05 23.92 -0.32
N ILE A 482 -8.21 23.33 -0.01
CA ILE A 482 -9.41 24.07 0.43
C ILE A 482 -9.26 24.59 1.86
N LEU A 483 -8.91 23.70 2.82
CA LEU A 483 -9.10 23.96 4.25
C LEU A 483 -7.88 24.57 4.94
N VAL A 484 -6.67 24.35 4.40
CA VAL A 484 -5.41 24.72 5.05
C VAL A 484 -4.64 25.75 4.23
N ALA A 485 -4.34 25.45 2.97
CA ALA A 485 -3.54 26.31 2.11
C ALA A 485 -4.35 27.47 1.52
N GLY A 486 -5.66 27.28 1.28
CA GLY A 486 -6.52 28.26 0.60
C GLY A 486 -6.09 28.50 -0.85
N THR A 487 -5.48 27.49 -1.47
CA THR A 487 -4.97 27.48 -2.85
C THR A 487 -6.06 27.12 -3.84
N SER A 488 -7.10 26.43 -3.39
CA SER A 488 -8.29 26.08 -4.17
C SER A 488 -9.55 26.68 -3.58
N THR A 489 -10.60 26.83 -4.40
CA THR A 489 -11.90 27.34 -3.94
C THR A 489 -12.91 26.20 -3.87
N ASP A 490 -13.75 26.24 -2.84
CA ASP A 490 -14.94 25.40 -2.70
C ASP A 490 -16.11 26.33 -2.37
N VAL A 491 -16.76 26.85 -3.41
CA VAL A 491 -17.81 27.86 -3.29
C VAL A 491 -19.14 27.25 -2.82
N ASN A 492 -19.42 26.00 -3.20
CA ASN A 492 -20.66 25.31 -2.84
C ASN A 492 -20.56 24.59 -1.48
N GLY A 493 -19.36 24.47 -0.91
CA GLY A 493 -19.08 23.90 0.41
C GLY A 493 -19.19 22.37 0.42
N ASN A 494 -18.97 21.71 -0.72
CA ASN A 494 -19.08 20.27 -0.85
C ASN A 494 -17.75 19.51 -0.60
N TYR A 495 -16.68 20.24 -0.27
CA TYR A 495 -15.31 19.74 -0.05
C TYR A 495 -14.61 19.17 -1.28
N ILE A 496 -15.13 19.43 -2.48
CA ILE A 496 -14.46 19.20 -3.75
C ILE A 496 -14.04 20.58 -4.28
N PRO A 497 -12.77 20.78 -4.69
CA PRO A 497 -12.40 22.06 -5.28
C PRO A 497 -13.24 22.30 -6.53
N ASP A 498 -13.78 23.51 -6.69
CA ASP A 498 -14.63 23.84 -7.83
C ASP A 498 -13.90 23.52 -9.16
N GLU A 499 -12.58 23.79 -9.24
CA GLU A 499 -11.75 23.45 -10.40
C GLU A 499 -11.59 21.94 -10.70
N CYS A 500 -11.87 21.07 -9.73
CA CYS A 500 -11.89 19.61 -9.86
C CYS A 500 -13.27 19.10 -10.32
N GLU A 501 -14.29 19.93 -10.26
CA GLU A 501 -15.63 19.61 -10.73
C GLU A 501 -15.76 19.86 -12.25
N PHE A 502 -16.99 20.00 -12.73
CA PHE A 502 -17.22 20.31 -14.12
C PHE A 502 -16.77 21.75 -14.44
N CYS A 503 -15.61 21.89 -15.06
CA CYS A 503 -15.20 23.12 -15.70
C CYS A 503 -15.76 23.20 -17.13
N GLN A 504 -16.50 24.26 -17.44
CA GLN A 504 -16.91 24.56 -18.81
C GLN A 504 -15.68 24.57 -19.73
N PRO A 505 -15.66 23.78 -20.82
CA PRO A 505 -14.48 23.64 -21.67
C PRO A 505 -14.10 24.98 -22.29
N ASP A 506 -12.81 25.30 -22.28
CA ASP A 506 -12.28 26.45 -23.04
C ASP A 506 -12.49 26.19 -24.54
N LEU A 507 -13.41 26.93 -25.15
CA LEU A 507 -13.77 26.80 -26.57
C LEU A 507 -12.80 27.56 -27.51
N GLY A 508 -11.65 28.05 -27.01
CA GLY A 508 -10.71 28.90 -27.76
C GLY A 508 -9.22 28.47 -27.75
N ALA A 509 -8.42 29.09 -28.61
CA ALA A 509 -6.99 28.80 -28.76
C ALA A 509 -6.15 29.39 -27.60
N GLN A 510 -5.16 28.63 -27.10
CA GLN A 510 -4.35 28.91 -25.90
C GLN A 510 -3.38 30.11 -26.02
N PHE A 511 -3.85 31.35 -26.12
CA PHE A 511 -2.95 32.52 -26.09
C PHE A 511 -3.57 33.74 -25.39
N GLY A 512 -3.25 33.95 -24.09
CA GLY A 512 -3.63 35.13 -23.29
C GLY A 512 -3.06 35.12 -21.86
N SER A 513 -2.98 36.31 -21.23
CA SER A 513 -2.28 36.58 -19.95
C SER A 513 -3.19 36.62 -18.68
N PRO A 514 -4.50 36.35 -18.79
CA PRO A 514 -5.20 35.54 -17.79
C PRO A 514 -6.03 34.41 -18.42
N THR A 515 -6.39 33.38 -17.66
CA THR A 515 -7.31 32.31 -18.06
C THR A 515 -8.64 32.45 -17.32
N MET A 516 -9.77 32.23 -17.98
CA MET A 516 -11.09 32.30 -17.36
C MET A 516 -11.81 30.97 -17.51
N MET A 517 -12.38 30.48 -16.41
CA MET A 517 -13.15 29.25 -16.36
C MET A 517 -14.35 29.41 -15.43
N ILE A 518 -15.39 28.63 -15.67
CA ILE A 518 -16.50 28.45 -14.73
C ILE A 518 -16.53 26.98 -14.40
N CYS A 519 -16.31 26.69 -13.13
CA CYS A 519 -16.22 25.34 -12.62
C CYS A 519 -17.18 25.15 -11.45
N GLY A 520 -17.68 23.95 -11.28
CA GLY A 520 -18.68 23.59 -10.27
C GLY A 520 -19.94 23.00 -10.89
N ASP A 521 -21.09 23.23 -10.24
CA ASP A 521 -22.35 22.63 -10.68
C ASP A 521 -22.83 23.15 -12.05
N ASP A 522 -23.73 22.39 -12.67
CA ASP A 522 -24.48 22.84 -13.85
C ASP A 522 -25.41 24.02 -13.48
N LEU A 523 -24.98 25.24 -13.84
CA LEU A 523 -25.72 26.48 -13.64
C LEU A 523 -27.06 26.54 -14.39
N ALA A 524 -27.35 25.58 -15.28
CA ALA A 524 -28.66 25.41 -15.92
C ALA A 524 -29.69 24.67 -15.06
N GLN A 525 -29.35 24.29 -13.83
CA GLN A 525 -30.28 23.74 -12.85
C GLN A 525 -30.56 24.75 -11.73
N ALA A 526 -31.81 24.84 -11.28
CA ALA A 526 -32.16 25.71 -10.16
C ALA A 526 -31.44 25.31 -8.85
N GLY A 527 -30.83 26.29 -8.17
CA GLY A 527 -30.18 26.09 -6.87
C GLY A 527 -28.74 25.57 -6.94
N SER A 528 -28.20 25.35 -8.14
CA SER A 528 -26.80 24.99 -8.35
C SER A 528 -25.86 26.15 -8.05
N THR A 529 -24.59 25.83 -7.76
CA THR A 529 -23.56 26.83 -7.44
C THR A 529 -22.27 26.50 -8.19
N ALA A 530 -21.63 27.52 -8.77
CA ALA A 530 -20.35 27.36 -9.46
C ALA A 530 -19.42 28.54 -9.17
N ALA A 531 -18.12 28.33 -9.30
CA ALA A 531 -17.11 29.37 -9.24
C ALA A 531 -16.74 29.89 -10.63
N CYS A 532 -16.84 31.20 -10.80
CA CYS A 532 -16.16 31.91 -11.89
C CYS A 532 -14.73 32.22 -11.46
N ILE A 533 -13.76 31.55 -12.07
CA ILE A 533 -12.34 31.65 -11.73
C ILE A 533 -11.60 32.36 -12.86
N ILE A 534 -10.85 33.40 -12.50
CA ILE A 534 -9.86 34.03 -13.37
C ILE A 534 -8.49 33.78 -12.75
N ASP A 535 -7.60 33.18 -13.54
CA ASP A 535 -6.28 32.73 -13.10
C ASP A 535 -5.16 33.27 -14.01
N ASN A 536 -3.91 33.11 -13.58
CA ASN A 536 -2.70 33.61 -14.26
C ASN A 536 -2.66 35.13 -14.45
N ALA A 537 -3.44 35.89 -13.67
CA ALA A 537 -3.39 37.32 -13.78
C ALA A 537 -2.13 37.91 -13.11
N SER A 538 -1.79 39.15 -13.43
CA SER A 538 -0.77 39.89 -12.70
C SER A 538 -1.26 40.13 -11.26
N PRO A 539 -0.43 39.85 -10.23
CA PRO A 539 -0.81 40.08 -8.84
C PRO A 539 -1.36 41.48 -8.59
N ASN A 540 -2.52 41.57 -7.93
CA ASN A 540 -3.22 42.81 -7.61
C ASN A 540 -3.66 43.66 -8.83
N ALA A 541 -3.68 43.09 -10.03
CA ALA A 541 -4.06 43.82 -11.24
C ALA A 541 -5.58 43.96 -11.40
N VAL A 542 -5.99 45.05 -12.05
CA VAL A 542 -7.39 45.25 -12.45
C VAL A 542 -7.65 44.51 -13.76
N ILE A 543 -8.69 43.68 -13.75
CA ILE A 543 -9.15 42.85 -14.86
C ILE A 543 -10.54 43.34 -15.27
N SER A 544 -10.77 43.47 -16.57
CA SER A 544 -12.10 43.74 -17.13
C SER A 544 -12.77 42.42 -17.53
N VAL A 545 -13.99 42.19 -17.04
CA VAL A 545 -14.86 41.07 -17.41
C VAL A 545 -16.01 41.61 -18.27
N VAL A 546 -16.14 41.09 -19.48
CA VAL A 546 -17.11 41.53 -20.49
C VAL A 546 -18.15 40.42 -20.68
N ILE A 547 -19.45 40.77 -20.62
CA ILE A 547 -20.57 39.84 -20.79
C ILE A 547 -21.44 40.24 -21.98
N SER A 548 -21.72 39.28 -22.86
CA SER A 548 -22.54 39.43 -24.08
C SER A 548 -23.64 38.36 -24.16
N THR A 549 -24.81 38.71 -24.69
CA THR A 549 -25.90 37.76 -25.00
C THR A 549 -25.90 37.31 -26.47
N THR A 550 -24.98 37.84 -27.28
CA THR A 550 -24.84 37.50 -28.71
C THR A 550 -23.52 36.78 -28.94
N ASN A 551 -23.56 35.62 -29.62
CA ASN A 551 -22.38 34.84 -29.97
C ASN A 551 -21.39 35.68 -30.79
N ASN A 552 -20.08 35.56 -30.50
CA ASN A 552 -19.05 36.26 -31.25
C ASN A 552 -18.74 35.46 -32.53
N PRO A 553 -19.07 35.96 -33.73
CA PRO A 553 -19.00 35.16 -34.96
C PRO A 553 -17.57 34.92 -35.49
N LEU A 554 -16.51 35.32 -34.77
CA LEU A 554 -15.14 35.31 -35.28
C LEU A 554 -14.17 34.58 -34.34
N THR A 555 -13.41 33.64 -34.92
CA THR A 555 -12.23 33.02 -34.30
C THR A 555 -11.17 34.08 -34.01
N ILE A 556 -10.74 34.20 -32.75
CA ILE A 556 -9.76 35.21 -32.31
C ILE A 556 -8.35 34.78 -32.78
N LEU A 557 -7.66 35.64 -33.52
CA LEU A 557 -6.27 35.41 -33.98
C LEU A 557 -5.26 36.05 -33.01
N PRO A 558 -4.01 35.55 -32.92
CA PRO A 558 -2.96 36.14 -32.09
C PRO A 558 -2.72 37.62 -32.43
N GLY A 559 -2.75 38.49 -31.42
CA GLY A 559 -2.59 39.94 -31.57
C GLY A 559 -3.80 40.69 -32.12
N ALA A 560 -4.94 40.00 -32.31
CA ALA A 560 -6.19 40.66 -32.65
C ALA A 560 -6.73 41.42 -31.43
N VAL A 561 -6.89 42.74 -31.57
CA VAL A 561 -7.74 43.52 -30.67
C VAL A 561 -9.18 43.13 -30.99
N VAL A 562 -9.74 42.19 -30.23
CA VAL A 562 -11.16 41.88 -30.35
C VAL A 562 -11.92 43.09 -29.82
N ILE A 563 -12.70 43.72 -30.70
CA ILE A 563 -13.77 44.61 -30.30
C ILE A 563 -14.94 43.68 -30.03
N PRO A 564 -15.37 43.44 -28.78
CA PRO A 564 -16.41 42.46 -28.49
C PRO A 564 -17.66 42.80 -29.29
N GLY A 565 -18.33 41.77 -29.83
CA GLY A 565 -19.53 41.91 -30.64
C GLY A 565 -20.52 42.85 -29.97
N LEU A 566 -20.72 44.02 -30.58
CA LEU A 566 -21.68 44.99 -30.11
C LEU A 566 -23.10 44.49 -30.41
N PRO A 567 -24.06 44.71 -29.50
CA PRO A 567 -23.94 45.48 -28.26
C PRO A 567 -23.48 44.64 -27.05
N TRP A 568 -22.69 45.24 -26.15
CA TRP A 568 -22.34 44.63 -24.86
C TRP A 568 -23.55 44.65 -23.92
N GLY A 569 -23.76 43.53 -23.21
CA GLY A 569 -24.72 43.49 -22.12
C GLY A 569 -24.20 44.25 -20.89
N SER A 570 -22.96 43.95 -20.49
CA SER A 570 -22.29 44.62 -19.35
C SER A 570 -20.77 44.48 -19.38
N ILE A 571 -20.07 45.40 -18.68
CA ILE A 571 -18.65 45.27 -18.32
C ILE A 571 -18.52 45.46 -16.82
N VAL A 572 -17.81 44.54 -16.18
CA VAL A 572 -17.46 44.57 -14.77
C VAL A 572 -15.95 44.67 -14.65
N THR A 573 -15.45 45.45 -13.70
CA THR A 573 -14.01 45.47 -13.38
C THR A 573 -13.79 44.81 -12.03
N VAL A 574 -12.84 43.89 -11.99
CA VAL A 574 -12.47 43.13 -10.80
C VAL A 574 -10.97 43.31 -10.54
N THR A 575 -10.52 43.04 -9.33
CA THR A 575 -9.09 43.10 -8.98
C THR A 575 -8.64 41.71 -8.58
N ALA A 576 -7.59 41.20 -9.23
CA ALA A 576 -6.96 39.96 -8.81
C ALA A 576 -6.34 40.10 -7.41
N ASP A 577 -6.19 39.00 -6.71
CA ASP A 577 -5.50 38.92 -5.43
C ASP A 577 -3.97 38.95 -5.60
N ALA A 578 -3.26 38.72 -4.50
CA ALA A 578 -1.80 38.70 -4.47
C ALA A 578 -1.17 37.54 -5.26
N ASN A 579 -1.95 36.51 -5.61
CA ASN A 579 -1.53 35.37 -6.41
C ASN A 579 -1.93 35.52 -7.88
N GLY A 580 -2.62 36.60 -8.25
CA GLY A 580 -3.10 36.79 -9.61
C GLY A 580 -4.42 36.06 -9.90
N ARG A 581 -5.21 35.74 -8.87
CA ARG A 581 -6.51 35.06 -9.00
C ARG A 581 -7.68 35.98 -8.65
N PHE A 582 -8.81 35.76 -9.30
CA PHE A 582 -10.10 36.33 -8.89
C PHE A 582 -11.16 35.24 -8.96
N VAL A 583 -11.93 35.06 -7.88
CA VAL A 583 -12.98 34.04 -7.80
C VAL A 583 -14.29 34.69 -7.39
N GLN A 584 -15.37 34.34 -8.10
CA GLN A 584 -16.72 34.83 -7.83
C GLN A 584 -17.72 33.68 -7.88
N GLN A 585 -18.48 33.52 -6.80
CA GLN A 585 -19.62 32.61 -6.74
C GLN A 585 -20.71 33.03 -7.73
N LEU A 586 -21.18 32.05 -8.51
CA LEU A 586 -22.33 32.11 -9.40
C LEU A 586 -23.42 31.16 -8.89
N PHE A 587 -24.68 31.54 -9.10
CA PHE A 587 -25.83 30.75 -8.69
C PHE A 587 -26.70 30.40 -9.89
N GLY A 588 -27.12 29.14 -9.98
CA GLY A 588 -28.21 28.68 -10.82
C GLY A 588 -29.51 29.32 -10.36
N GLY A 589 -30.09 30.17 -11.21
CA GLY A 589 -31.25 30.98 -10.85
C GLY A 589 -32.59 30.33 -11.19
N ASP A 590 -33.65 30.75 -10.50
CA ASP A 590 -35.04 30.43 -10.84
C ASP A 590 -35.55 31.23 -12.07
N ILE A 591 -34.76 31.25 -13.14
CA ILE A 591 -35.07 31.95 -14.39
C ILE A 591 -35.08 30.99 -15.57
N SER A 592 -35.72 31.37 -16.68
CA SER A 592 -35.58 30.59 -17.92
C SER A 592 -34.11 30.50 -18.33
N VAL A 593 -33.68 29.32 -18.78
CA VAL A 593 -32.33 29.07 -19.29
C VAL A 593 -31.88 30.15 -20.27
N ALA A 594 -30.81 30.85 -19.90
CA ALA A 594 -30.22 31.93 -20.65
C ALA A 594 -28.73 31.64 -20.90
N THR A 595 -28.27 31.90 -22.12
CA THR A 595 -26.87 31.71 -22.51
C THR A 595 -26.19 33.06 -22.71
N PHE A 596 -25.02 33.19 -22.11
CA PHE A 596 -24.14 34.35 -22.16
C PHE A 596 -22.76 33.94 -22.68
N PHE A 597 -22.01 34.91 -23.16
CA PHE A 597 -20.60 34.76 -23.52
C PHE A 597 -19.80 35.73 -22.66
N VAL A 598 -18.75 35.22 -22.01
CA VAL A 598 -17.95 35.97 -21.04
C VAL A 598 -16.47 35.92 -21.41
N GLN A 599 -15.78 37.07 -21.26
CA GLN A 599 -14.34 37.20 -21.49
C GLN A 599 -13.72 38.04 -20.38
N ALA A 600 -12.54 37.67 -19.90
CA ALA A 600 -11.72 38.49 -19.00
C ALA A 600 -10.59 39.16 -19.78
N GLY A 601 -9.84 40.10 -19.18
CA GLY A 601 -8.67 40.69 -19.83
C GLY A 601 -8.17 41.98 -19.22
N TYR A 602 -6.99 42.43 -19.64
CA TYR A 602 -6.40 43.69 -19.18
C TYR A 602 -6.81 44.86 -20.08
N PRO A 603 -7.10 46.04 -19.50
CA PRO A 603 -7.17 47.27 -20.27
C PRO A 603 -5.77 47.66 -20.81
N LEU A 604 -5.68 47.90 -22.12
CA LEU A 604 -4.46 48.27 -22.86
C LEU A 604 -4.70 49.57 -23.66
N GLY A 605 -4.47 50.71 -23.02
CA GLY A 605 -4.69 52.02 -23.64
C GLY A 605 -6.17 52.23 -24.02
N ALA A 606 -6.48 52.30 -25.32
CA ALA A 606 -7.86 52.38 -25.82
C ALA A 606 -8.46 51.00 -26.18
N GLY A 607 -7.72 49.90 -26.00
CA GLY A 607 -8.16 48.53 -26.24
C GLY A 607 -8.04 47.64 -25.01
N ALA A 608 -8.19 46.32 -25.18
CA ALA A 608 -7.99 45.32 -24.14
C ALA A 608 -7.31 44.07 -24.71
N GLU A 609 -6.48 43.41 -23.90
CA GLU A 609 -5.98 42.04 -24.16
C GLU A 609 -6.91 41.08 -23.44
N LEU A 610 -7.73 40.36 -24.21
CA LEU A 610 -8.80 39.52 -23.69
C LEU A 610 -8.41 38.04 -23.67
N THR A 611 -9.01 37.30 -22.74
CA THR A 611 -9.05 35.84 -22.69
C THR A 611 -9.96 35.28 -23.79
N ASN A 612 -9.98 33.96 -23.89
CA ASN A 612 -10.98 33.24 -24.67
C ASN A 612 -12.40 33.54 -24.19
N ALA A 613 -13.36 33.44 -25.11
CA ALA A 613 -14.78 33.60 -24.82
C ALA A 613 -15.37 32.29 -24.30
N LEU A 614 -15.85 32.33 -23.06
CA LEU A 614 -16.53 31.21 -22.43
C LEU A 614 -18.03 31.33 -22.68
N GLN A 615 -18.66 30.26 -23.19
CA GLN A 615 -20.11 30.16 -23.24
C GLN A 615 -20.61 29.70 -21.86
N VAL A 616 -21.57 30.42 -21.29
CA VAL A 616 -22.09 30.20 -19.94
C VAL A 616 -23.60 30.11 -20.02
N THR A 617 -24.19 29.06 -19.49
CA THR A 617 -25.64 28.87 -19.46
C THR A 617 -26.13 28.88 -18.01
N ILE A 618 -27.12 29.71 -17.71
CA ILE A 618 -27.68 29.88 -16.36
C ILE A 618 -29.21 29.85 -16.43
N GLY A 619 -29.88 29.13 -15.54
CA GLY A 619 -31.35 29.10 -15.40
C GLY A 619 -31.87 27.77 -14.85
N GLN A 620 -33.19 27.56 -14.90
CA GLN A 620 -33.90 26.41 -14.32
C GLN A 620 -33.83 25.11 -15.11
#